data_AF-A0AAP9GB65-F1
#
_entry.id   AF-A0AAP9GB65-F1
#
_cell.length_a   1.000
_cell.length_b   1.000
_cell.length_c   1.000
_cell.angle_alpha   90.00
_cell.angle_beta   90.00
_cell.angle_gamma   90.00
#
_symmetry.space_group_name_H-M   'P 1'
#
loop_
_entity.id
_entity.type
_entity.pdbx_description
1 polymer ?
#
loop_
_entity_poly.entity_id
_entity_poly.type
_entity_poly.pdbx_seq_one_letter_code
_entity_poly.pdbx_strand_id
1 'polypeptide(L)'
;MNTTITQDDWKDYLFKLYFGKQEPLVACVERAYRDFNRTLHDFAKLENKEEVKESATNLIVASFKSIKTSKISCQSEFTEWHKNLCYQLKEVYEKGNYRDFHIGQAQKWINMTFKYIYTHGNTYLSGYDFLYKFCHVPIDNILLKELKPYSPPKLETAWSRINSYSTYMEFQDWFSKFDKLPLDVEFKVWRGEKI
;
A
#
# COMPACT_ATOMS: atom_id res chain seq x y z
N MET A 1 -40.13 11.11 16.23
CA MET A 1 -39.78 10.73 14.85
C MET A 1 -38.75 9.61 14.94
N ASN A 2 -38.93 8.54 14.17
CA ASN A 2 -37.92 7.49 14.04
C ASN A 2 -36.98 7.84 12.89
N THR A 3 -35.70 7.49 13.02
CA THR A 3 -34.71 7.68 11.96
C THR A 3 -35.02 6.78 10.76
N THR A 4 -34.81 7.30 9.55
CA THR A 4 -34.81 6.51 8.29
C THR A 4 -33.41 6.01 7.91
N ILE A 5 -32.38 6.43 8.67
CA ILE A 5 -30.98 6.07 8.42
C ILE A 5 -30.70 4.68 8.97
N THR A 6 -30.12 3.82 8.14
CA THR A 6 -29.75 2.44 8.46
C THR A 6 -28.30 2.32 8.92
N GLN A 7 -27.92 1.14 9.44
CA GLN A 7 -26.53 0.87 9.80
C GLN A 7 -25.59 0.92 8.57
N ASP A 8 -26.08 0.54 7.39
CA ASP A 8 -25.28 0.58 6.17
C ASP A 8 -25.07 2.01 5.67
N ASP A 9 -26.04 2.91 5.88
CA ASP A 9 -25.85 4.35 5.64
C ASP A 9 -24.77 4.95 6.55
N TRP A 10 -24.70 4.52 7.82
CA TRP A 10 -23.63 4.95 8.73
C TRP A 10 -22.25 4.43 8.30
N LYS A 11 -22.17 3.18 7.83
CA LYS A 11 -20.94 2.63 7.26
C LYS A 11 -20.53 3.41 6.03
N ASP A 12 -21.44 3.62 5.08
CA ASP A 12 -21.19 4.38 3.85
C ASP A 12 -20.73 5.82 4.16
N TYR A 13 -21.37 6.47 5.13
CA TYR A 13 -20.95 7.78 5.63
C TYR A 13 -19.51 7.74 6.18
N LEU A 14 -19.18 6.76 7.04
CA LEU A 14 -17.83 6.60 7.60
C LEU A 14 -16.78 6.34 6.49
N PHE A 15 -17.11 5.49 5.52
CA PHE A 15 -16.27 5.22 4.35
C PHE A 15 -15.99 6.51 3.56
N LYS A 16 -17.05 7.26 3.21
CA LYS A 16 -16.93 8.54 2.48
C LYS A 16 -16.19 9.60 3.28
N LEU A 17 -16.31 9.61 4.60
CA LEU A 17 -15.57 10.50 5.47
C LEU A 17 -14.06 10.16 5.47
N TYR A 18 -13.72 8.88 5.51
CA TYR A 18 -12.33 8.42 5.61
C TYR A 18 -11.58 8.44 4.27
N PHE A 19 -12.23 8.00 3.18
CA PHE A 19 -11.65 7.87 1.84
C PHE A 19 -12.00 9.03 0.89
N GLY A 20 -13.05 9.79 1.19
CA GLY A 20 -13.57 10.82 0.30
C GLY A 20 -14.68 10.30 -0.63
N LYS A 21 -15.10 11.15 -1.58
CA LYS A 21 -16.22 10.89 -2.50
C LYS A 21 -15.78 10.57 -3.94
N GLN A 22 -14.48 10.41 -4.16
CA GLN A 22 -13.90 10.11 -5.47
C GLN A 22 -14.10 8.65 -5.87
N GLU A 23 -13.69 8.30 -7.09
CA GLU A 23 -13.71 6.91 -7.57
C GLU A 23 -12.96 5.99 -6.58
N PRO A 24 -13.51 4.80 -6.21
CA PRO A 24 -12.98 4.00 -5.10
C PRO A 24 -11.50 3.61 -5.20
N LEU A 25 -11.00 3.24 -6.39
CA LEU A 25 -9.58 2.92 -6.54
C LEU A 25 -8.70 4.15 -6.34
N VAL A 26 -9.06 5.28 -6.96
CA VAL A 26 -8.35 6.57 -6.74
C VAL A 26 -8.39 6.95 -5.25
N ALA A 27 -9.51 6.72 -4.55
CA ALA A 27 -9.64 6.96 -3.12
C ALA A 27 -8.68 6.10 -2.28
N CYS A 28 -8.52 4.81 -2.63
CA CYS A 28 -7.55 3.91 -2.00
C CYS A 28 -6.11 4.40 -2.20
N VAL A 29 -5.74 4.78 -3.43
CA VAL A 29 -4.38 5.24 -3.77
C VAL A 29 -4.04 6.54 -3.06
N GLU A 30 -4.95 7.53 -3.07
CA GLU A 30 -4.76 8.80 -2.37
C GLU A 30 -4.71 8.64 -0.85
N ARG A 31 -5.52 7.72 -0.29
CA ARG A 31 -5.45 7.40 1.13
C ARG A 31 -4.11 6.75 1.49
N ALA A 32 -3.64 5.80 0.70
CA ALA A 32 -2.34 5.14 0.89
C ALA A 32 -1.16 6.13 0.82
N TYR A 33 -1.24 7.16 -0.03
CA TYR A 33 -0.23 8.22 -0.07
C TYR A 33 -0.05 8.91 1.30
N ARG A 34 -1.16 9.20 2.00
CA ARG A 34 -1.14 9.86 3.31
C ARG A 34 -0.44 9.04 4.40
N ASP A 35 -0.33 7.72 4.23
CA ASP A 35 0.29 6.86 5.23
C ASP A 35 1.82 6.94 5.26
N PHE A 36 2.43 7.44 4.17
CA PHE A 36 3.89 7.58 4.09
C PHE A 36 4.37 8.98 3.70
N ASN A 37 3.50 9.88 3.23
CA ASN A 37 3.91 11.21 2.73
C ASN A 37 4.78 12.01 3.71
N ARG A 38 4.58 11.84 5.03
CA ARG A 38 5.40 12.45 6.08
C ARG A 38 6.88 12.05 6.03
N THR A 39 7.22 11.00 5.29
CA THR A 39 8.60 10.54 5.08
C THR A 39 9.26 11.18 3.86
N LEU A 40 8.48 11.87 3.01
CA LEU A 40 8.95 12.60 1.83
C LEU A 40 9.50 13.97 2.24
N HIS A 41 10.63 13.96 2.94
CA HIS A 41 11.29 15.18 3.39
C HIS A 41 11.60 16.07 2.19
N ASP A 42 11.38 17.38 2.34
CA ASP A 42 11.58 18.42 1.33
C ASP A 42 10.76 18.31 0.03
N PHE A 43 9.98 17.24 -0.18
CA PHE A 43 9.11 17.09 -1.35
C PHE A 43 8.09 18.23 -1.47
N ALA A 44 7.57 18.70 -0.32
CA ALA A 44 6.61 19.80 -0.28
C ALA A 44 7.17 21.15 -0.77
N LYS A 45 8.50 21.28 -0.87
CA LYS A 45 9.22 22.48 -1.35
C LYS A 45 9.42 22.48 -2.87
N LEU A 46 9.20 21.36 -3.55
CA LEU A 46 9.29 21.30 -5.02
C LEU A 46 8.13 22.04 -5.67
N GLU A 47 8.43 22.85 -6.68
CA GLU A 47 7.42 23.61 -7.43
C GLU A 47 6.46 22.69 -8.18
N ASN A 48 6.99 21.63 -8.80
CA ASN A 48 6.25 20.63 -9.57
C ASN A 48 5.70 19.46 -8.72
N LYS A 49 5.64 19.59 -7.38
CA LYS A 49 5.24 18.48 -6.48
C LYS A 49 3.87 17.88 -6.81
N GLU A 50 2.91 18.72 -7.22
CA GLU A 50 1.56 18.26 -7.54
C GLU A 50 1.56 17.44 -8.84
N GLU A 51 2.31 17.89 -9.85
CA GLU A 51 2.47 17.16 -11.12
C GLU A 51 3.16 15.81 -10.91
N VAL A 52 4.20 15.76 -10.06
CA VAL A 52 4.91 14.51 -9.71
C VAL A 52 3.98 13.56 -8.95
N LYS A 53 3.24 14.07 -7.96
CA LYS A 53 2.28 13.27 -7.19
C LYS A 53 1.16 12.76 -8.09
N GLU A 54 0.61 13.58 -8.96
CA GLU A 54 -0.44 13.21 -9.91
C GLU A 54 0.06 12.14 -10.88
N SER A 55 1.27 12.32 -11.45
CA SER A 55 1.90 11.33 -12.33
C SER A 55 2.09 9.98 -11.63
N ALA A 56 2.57 9.98 -10.39
CA ALA A 56 2.75 8.77 -9.58
C ALA A 56 1.40 8.10 -9.24
N THR A 57 0.39 8.90 -8.91
CA THR A 57 -0.97 8.43 -8.63
C THR A 57 -1.59 7.78 -9.86
N ASN A 58 -1.49 8.43 -11.02
CA ASN A 58 -1.98 7.91 -12.29
C ASN A 58 -1.28 6.60 -12.68
N LEU A 59 0.04 6.51 -12.47
CA LEU A 59 0.82 5.28 -12.68
C LEU A 59 0.29 4.12 -11.82
N ILE A 60 0.05 4.35 -10.53
CA ILE A 60 -0.49 3.32 -9.63
C ILE A 60 -1.89 2.91 -10.06
N VAL A 61 -2.79 3.88 -10.30
CA VAL A 61 -4.17 3.59 -10.74
C VAL A 61 -4.17 2.78 -12.03
N ALA A 62 -3.36 3.14 -13.02
CA ALA A 62 -3.23 2.40 -14.27
C ALA A 62 -2.70 0.97 -14.03
N SER A 63 -1.68 0.82 -13.18
CA SER A 63 -1.10 -0.48 -12.83
C SER A 63 -2.09 -1.38 -12.10
N PHE A 64 -2.90 -0.83 -11.19
CA PHE A 64 -3.95 -1.55 -10.47
C PHE A 64 -5.14 -1.91 -11.37
N LYS A 65 -5.48 -1.09 -12.36
CA LYS A 65 -6.48 -1.45 -13.38
C LYS A 65 -5.97 -2.60 -14.27
N SER A 66 -4.70 -2.54 -14.67
CA SER A 66 -4.07 -3.58 -15.50
C SER A 66 -3.97 -4.92 -14.78
N ILE A 67 -3.46 -4.94 -13.53
CA ILE A 67 -3.30 -6.17 -12.76
C ILE A 67 -4.65 -6.85 -12.45
N LYS A 68 -5.71 -6.07 -12.26
CA LYS A 68 -7.09 -6.58 -12.06
C LYS A 68 -7.53 -7.51 -13.21
N THR A 69 -7.12 -7.20 -14.44
CA THR A 69 -7.44 -7.97 -15.65
C THR A 69 -6.33 -8.93 -16.08
N SER A 70 -5.25 -9.01 -15.31
CA SER A 70 -4.09 -9.86 -15.62
C SER A 70 -4.35 -11.33 -15.26
N LYS A 71 -3.53 -12.23 -15.81
CA LYS A 71 -3.55 -13.67 -15.51
C LYS A 71 -2.53 -14.06 -14.43
N ILE A 72 -2.24 -13.16 -13.49
CA ILE A 72 -1.30 -13.49 -12.39
C ILE A 72 -1.82 -14.71 -11.64
N SER A 73 -1.00 -15.75 -11.64
CA SER A 73 -1.35 -17.09 -11.19
C SER A 73 -0.45 -17.58 -10.06
N CYS A 74 0.68 -16.91 -9.82
CA CYS A 74 1.65 -17.30 -8.81
C CYS A 74 2.35 -16.10 -8.14
N GLN A 75 3.01 -16.38 -7.01
CA GLN A 75 3.69 -15.36 -6.21
C GLN A 75 4.81 -14.66 -6.99
N SER A 76 5.56 -15.36 -7.83
CA SER A 76 6.68 -14.77 -8.58
C SER A 76 6.20 -13.72 -9.58
N GLU A 77 5.09 -13.97 -10.28
CA GLU A 77 4.49 -12.99 -11.19
C GLU A 77 4.00 -11.74 -10.46
N PHE A 78 3.37 -11.91 -9.30
CA PHE A 78 2.97 -10.78 -8.46
C PHE A 78 4.18 -9.99 -7.95
N THR A 79 5.21 -10.68 -7.44
CA THR A 79 6.44 -10.08 -6.93
C THR A 79 7.15 -9.26 -8.01
N GLU A 80 7.18 -9.76 -9.25
CA GLU A 80 7.79 -9.06 -10.39
C GLU A 80 6.95 -7.85 -10.81
N TRP A 81 5.62 -7.96 -10.86
CA TRP A 81 4.75 -6.80 -11.07
C TRP A 81 4.96 -5.72 -10.00
N HIS A 82 4.99 -6.11 -8.73
CA HIS A 82 5.18 -5.20 -7.61
C HIS A 82 6.56 -4.52 -7.69
N LYS A 83 7.61 -5.29 -8.02
CA LYS A 83 8.97 -4.79 -8.23
C LYS A 83 9.02 -3.73 -9.31
N ASN A 84 8.45 -4.02 -10.48
CA ASN A 84 8.44 -3.10 -11.61
C ASN A 84 7.70 -1.80 -11.26
N LEU A 85 6.55 -1.88 -10.59
CA LEU A 85 5.82 -0.70 -10.15
C LEU A 85 6.61 0.13 -9.14
N CYS A 86 7.33 -0.50 -8.20
CA CYS A 86 8.22 0.23 -7.28
C CYS A 86 9.29 1.05 -8.00
N TYR A 87 9.95 0.46 -9.01
CA TYR A 87 10.99 1.15 -9.78
C TYR A 87 10.41 2.24 -10.69
N GLN A 88 9.28 1.98 -11.35
CA GLN A 88 8.59 2.99 -12.15
C GLN A 88 8.16 4.20 -11.30
N LEU A 89 7.69 3.98 -10.07
CA LEU A 89 7.41 5.07 -9.13
C LEU A 89 8.66 5.88 -8.83
N LYS A 90 9.78 5.20 -8.53
CA LYS A 90 11.07 5.88 -8.30
C LYS A 90 11.48 6.74 -9.49
N GLU A 91 11.36 6.23 -10.71
CA GLU A 91 11.65 6.98 -11.94
C GLU A 91 10.75 8.21 -12.11
N VAL A 92 9.46 8.14 -11.75
CA VAL A 92 8.54 9.30 -11.79
C VAL A 92 9.04 10.41 -10.88
N TYR A 93 9.43 10.09 -9.64
CA TYR A 93 9.97 11.07 -8.71
C TYR A 93 11.33 11.62 -9.17
N GLU A 94 12.20 10.77 -9.71
CA GLU A 94 13.51 11.19 -10.23
C GLU A 94 13.37 12.17 -11.42
N LYS A 95 12.46 11.89 -12.36
CA LYS A 95 12.12 12.82 -13.46
C LYS A 95 11.53 14.14 -12.95
N GLY A 96 10.85 14.07 -11.81
CA GLY A 96 10.34 15.22 -11.07
C GLY A 96 11.39 16.02 -10.29
N ASN A 97 12.68 15.72 -10.44
CA ASN A 97 13.78 16.29 -9.64
C ASN A 97 13.73 15.96 -8.13
N TYR A 98 13.08 14.85 -7.76
CA TYR A 98 13.07 14.32 -6.39
C TYR A 98 13.77 12.97 -6.31
N ARG A 99 15.06 12.96 -5.95
CA ARG A 99 15.89 11.74 -5.89
C ARG A 99 15.75 10.95 -4.58
N ASP A 100 15.16 11.56 -3.56
CA ASP A 100 14.98 10.98 -2.22
C ASP A 100 13.70 10.12 -2.10
N PHE A 101 13.17 9.65 -3.23
CA PHE A 101 12.14 8.63 -3.26
C PHE A 101 12.75 7.24 -3.27
N HIS A 102 12.36 6.41 -2.29
CA HIS A 102 12.98 5.12 -2.03
C HIS A 102 12.00 3.95 -2.20
N ILE A 103 12.52 2.74 -2.40
CA ILE A 103 11.70 1.51 -2.52
C ILE A 103 10.82 1.30 -1.29
N GLY A 104 11.32 1.65 -0.11
CA GLY A 104 10.56 1.64 1.14
C GLY A 104 9.26 2.44 1.12
N GLN A 105 9.25 3.58 0.44
CA GLN A 105 8.05 4.41 0.26
C GLN A 105 7.15 3.85 -0.83
N ALA A 106 7.73 3.39 -1.94
CA ALA A 106 7.02 2.76 -3.04
C ALA A 106 6.22 1.53 -2.57
N GLN A 107 6.86 0.59 -1.88
CA GLN A 107 6.18 -0.60 -1.35
C GLN A 107 5.07 -0.23 -0.38
N LYS A 108 5.26 0.82 0.44
CA LYS A 108 4.25 1.24 1.40
C LYS A 108 3.01 1.76 0.68
N TRP A 109 3.19 2.54 -0.38
CA TRP A 109 2.08 3.05 -1.18
C TRP A 109 1.30 1.90 -1.83
N ILE A 110 2.00 0.96 -2.47
CA ILE A 110 1.36 -0.16 -3.18
C ILE A 110 0.64 -1.09 -2.20
N ASN A 111 1.31 -1.50 -1.12
CA ASN A 111 0.75 -2.43 -0.14
C ASN A 111 -0.42 -1.82 0.65
N MET A 112 -0.35 -0.53 1.00
CA MET A 112 -1.49 0.15 1.62
C MET A 112 -2.65 0.34 0.64
N THR A 113 -2.38 0.51 -0.65
CA THR A 113 -3.44 0.54 -1.67
C THR A 113 -4.21 -0.78 -1.65
N PHE A 114 -3.55 -1.95 -1.70
CA PHE A 114 -4.23 -3.24 -1.56
C PHE A 114 -5.03 -3.35 -0.27
N LYS A 115 -4.42 -3.01 0.88
CA LYS A 115 -5.14 -3.03 2.16
C LYS A 115 -6.44 -2.24 2.10
N TYR A 116 -6.43 -1.06 1.49
CA TYR A 116 -7.63 -0.23 1.36
C TYR A 116 -8.63 -0.74 0.33
N ILE A 117 -8.18 -1.40 -0.75
CA ILE A 117 -9.07 -2.12 -1.67
C ILE A 117 -9.86 -3.19 -0.90
N TYR A 118 -9.19 -4.00 -0.08
CA TYR A 118 -9.89 -5.04 0.70
C TYR A 118 -10.66 -4.50 1.90
N THR A 119 -10.30 -3.31 2.40
CA THR A 119 -11.10 -2.59 3.41
C THR A 119 -12.44 -2.12 2.82
N HIS A 120 -12.43 -1.66 1.57
CA HIS A 120 -13.67 -1.34 0.83
C HIS A 120 -14.51 -2.60 0.55
N GLY A 121 -13.84 -3.73 0.39
CA GLY A 121 -14.47 -5.00 0.05
C GLY A 121 -15.16 -4.95 -1.32
N ASN A 122 -15.84 -6.05 -1.65
CA ASN A 122 -16.47 -6.23 -2.95
C ASN A 122 -17.66 -5.30 -3.23
N THR A 123 -18.20 -4.64 -2.20
CA THR A 123 -19.31 -3.68 -2.35
C THR A 123 -18.89 -2.45 -3.15
N TYR A 124 -17.70 -1.90 -2.89
CA TYR A 124 -17.24 -0.67 -3.52
C TYR A 124 -16.14 -0.90 -4.57
N LEU A 125 -15.36 -1.98 -4.43
CA LEU A 125 -14.26 -2.25 -5.35
C LEU A 125 -14.01 -3.75 -5.51
N SER A 126 -14.69 -4.35 -6.49
CA SER A 126 -14.63 -5.78 -6.78
C SER A 126 -13.53 -6.17 -7.78
N GLY A 127 -13.21 -7.46 -7.83
CA GLY A 127 -12.33 -8.06 -8.85
C GLY A 127 -10.85 -8.08 -8.50
N TYR A 128 -10.49 -7.81 -7.24
CA TYR A 128 -9.12 -7.94 -6.74
C TYR A 128 -8.92 -9.20 -5.89
N ASP A 129 -9.99 -9.91 -5.49
CA ASP A 129 -9.95 -11.04 -4.54
C ASP A 129 -8.88 -12.10 -4.84
N PHE A 130 -8.66 -12.42 -6.12
CA PHE A 130 -7.67 -13.43 -6.53
C PHE A 130 -6.23 -13.04 -6.20
N LEU A 131 -5.95 -11.74 -5.99
CA LEU A 131 -4.64 -11.20 -5.65
C LEU A 131 -4.36 -11.21 -4.15
N TYR A 132 -5.38 -11.43 -3.30
CA TYR A 132 -5.26 -11.29 -1.84
C TYR A 132 -4.13 -12.15 -1.28
N LYS A 133 -4.07 -13.41 -1.72
CA LYS A 133 -3.06 -14.39 -1.29
C LYS A 133 -1.63 -14.05 -1.71
N PHE A 134 -1.46 -13.16 -2.70
CA PHE A 134 -0.14 -12.78 -3.22
C PHE A 134 0.37 -11.46 -2.64
N CYS A 135 -0.48 -10.69 -1.96
CA CYS A 135 -0.14 -9.39 -1.41
C CYS A 135 1.05 -9.48 -0.47
N HIS A 136 1.97 -8.51 -0.55
CA HIS A 136 3.11 -8.42 0.35
C HIS A 136 2.74 -7.74 1.67
N VAL A 137 3.55 -7.95 2.71
CA VAL A 137 3.35 -7.29 3.99
C VAL A 137 3.88 -5.85 3.91
N PRO A 138 3.07 -4.81 4.26
CA PRO A 138 3.52 -3.43 4.22
C PRO A 138 4.52 -3.15 5.34
N ILE A 139 5.80 -2.99 5.01
CA ILE A 139 6.80 -2.67 6.03
C ILE A 139 6.58 -1.24 6.53
N ASP A 140 6.26 -1.08 7.81
CA ASP A 140 6.20 0.20 8.51
C ASP A 140 6.54 0.07 10.00
N ASN A 141 6.54 1.19 10.72
CA ASN A 141 6.87 1.20 12.15
C ASN A 141 5.87 0.45 13.04
N ILE A 142 4.60 0.35 12.64
CA ILE A 142 3.56 -0.36 13.41
C ILE A 142 3.84 -1.86 13.31
N LEU A 143 3.95 -2.37 12.08
CA LEU A 143 4.23 -3.77 11.82
C LEU A 143 5.59 -4.19 12.39
N LEU A 144 6.64 -3.39 12.18
CA LEU A 144 7.97 -3.68 12.72
C LEU A 144 7.99 -3.75 14.25
N LYS A 145 7.15 -2.95 14.93
CA LYS A 145 7.02 -2.99 16.39
C LYS A 145 6.36 -4.29 16.84
N GLU A 146 5.27 -4.70 16.20
CA GLU A 146 4.54 -5.92 16.53
C GLU A 146 5.35 -7.19 16.22
N LEU A 147 6.16 -7.14 15.16
CA LEU A 147 7.00 -8.27 14.76
C LEU A 147 8.32 -8.36 15.53
N LYS A 148 8.70 -7.32 16.29
CA LYS A 148 9.94 -7.28 17.07
C LYS A 148 10.21 -8.53 17.92
N PRO A 149 9.23 -9.14 18.62
CA PRO A 149 9.45 -10.35 19.42
C PRO A 149 9.88 -11.57 18.59
N TYR A 150 9.65 -11.55 17.29
CA TYR A 150 9.98 -12.64 16.37
C TYR A 150 11.33 -12.45 15.66
N SER A 151 12.12 -11.46 16.07
CA SER A 151 13.46 -11.19 15.53
C SER A 151 13.48 -11.02 14.00
N PRO A 152 12.78 -9.99 13.46
CA PRO A 152 12.79 -9.71 12.03
C PRO A 152 14.19 -9.33 11.54
N PRO A 153 14.47 -9.49 10.22
CA PRO A 153 15.71 -9.02 9.62
C PRO A 153 15.97 -7.56 9.97
N LYS A 154 17.20 -7.26 10.37
CA LYS A 154 17.59 -5.91 10.75
C LYS A 154 17.67 -5.04 9.49
N LEU A 155 16.91 -3.95 9.47
CA LEU A 155 17.04 -2.92 8.45
C LEU A 155 18.23 -2.01 8.80
N GLU A 156 19.12 -1.76 7.84
CA GLU A 156 20.24 -0.82 8.02
C GLU A 156 19.79 0.63 8.16
N THR A 157 18.65 0.95 7.54
CA THR A 157 18.03 2.27 7.55
C THR A 157 16.57 2.18 8.00
N ALA A 158 15.91 3.33 8.20
CA ALA A 158 14.46 3.35 8.39
C ALA A 158 13.75 2.67 7.21
N TRP A 159 12.62 2.00 7.44
CA TRP A 159 11.88 1.29 6.39
C TRP A 159 11.60 2.18 5.17
N SER A 160 11.35 3.47 5.38
CA SER A 160 11.05 4.44 4.31
C SER A 160 12.27 4.81 3.47
N ARG A 161 13.48 4.42 3.87
CA ARG A 161 14.75 4.66 3.19
C ARG A 161 15.39 3.38 2.64
N ILE A 162 14.66 2.26 2.63
CA ILE A 162 15.09 1.06 1.92
C ILE A 162 15.22 1.40 0.43
N ASN A 163 16.43 1.29 -0.10
CA ASN A 163 16.73 1.63 -1.50
C ASN A 163 16.80 0.40 -2.41
N SER A 164 17.15 -0.77 -1.86
CA SER A 164 17.20 -2.01 -2.64
C SER A 164 15.90 -2.79 -2.52
N TYR A 165 15.38 -3.26 -3.64
CA TYR A 165 14.28 -4.22 -3.63
C TYR A 165 14.68 -5.56 -3.02
N SER A 166 15.97 -5.95 -3.07
CA SER A 166 16.44 -7.19 -2.42
C SER A 166 16.27 -7.12 -0.91
N THR A 167 16.65 -6.00 -0.27
CA THR A 167 16.47 -5.79 1.18
C THR A 167 15.00 -5.81 1.57
N TYR A 168 14.13 -5.26 0.73
CA TYR A 168 12.67 -5.39 0.91
C TYR A 168 12.23 -6.86 0.84
N MET A 169 12.72 -7.62 -0.13
CA MET A 169 12.36 -9.04 -0.32
C MET A 169 12.90 -9.94 0.79
N GLU A 170 14.09 -9.68 1.35
CA GLU A 170 14.61 -10.41 2.51
C GLU A 170 13.62 -10.40 3.68
N PHE A 171 12.92 -9.27 3.88
CA PHE A 171 11.85 -9.17 4.88
C PHE A 171 10.62 -9.99 4.49
N GLN A 172 10.20 -9.94 3.22
CA GLN A 172 9.05 -10.73 2.73
C GLN A 172 9.31 -12.24 2.84
N ASP A 173 10.52 -12.68 2.49
CA ASP A 173 10.96 -14.08 2.56
C ASP A 173 11.09 -14.55 4.00
N TRP A 174 11.47 -13.67 4.93
CA TRP A 174 11.41 -13.98 6.35
C TRP A 174 9.95 -14.09 6.84
N PHE A 175 9.07 -13.18 6.42
CA PHE A 175 7.66 -13.16 6.83
C PHE A 175 6.88 -14.37 6.30
N SER A 176 7.21 -14.88 5.10
CA SER A 176 6.53 -16.05 4.52
C SER A 176 6.65 -17.32 5.37
N LYS A 177 7.65 -17.39 6.27
CA LYS A 177 7.87 -18.50 7.21
C LYS A 177 6.80 -18.63 8.29
N PHE A 178 5.96 -17.61 8.47
CA PHE A 178 4.88 -17.62 9.46
C PHE A 178 3.62 -18.35 8.99
N ASP A 179 3.57 -18.78 7.72
CA ASP A 179 2.41 -19.41 7.08
C ASP A 179 1.10 -18.63 7.31
N LYS A 180 1.20 -17.30 7.19
CA LYS A 180 0.10 -16.35 7.36
C LYS A 180 -0.01 -15.44 6.14
N LEU A 181 -1.24 -15.11 5.77
CA LEU A 181 -1.48 -14.12 4.74
C LEU A 181 -1.08 -12.72 5.26
N PRO A 182 -0.28 -11.95 4.50
CA PRO A 182 0.20 -10.64 4.95
C PRO A 182 -0.90 -9.66 5.35
N LEU A 183 -2.00 -9.61 4.61
CA LEU A 183 -3.11 -8.70 4.90
C LEU A 183 -3.94 -9.14 6.11
N ASP A 184 -4.06 -10.44 6.38
CA ASP A 184 -4.70 -10.93 7.61
C ASP A 184 -3.95 -10.42 8.84
N VAL A 185 -2.62 -10.50 8.80
CA VAL A 185 -1.76 -10.00 9.88
C VAL A 185 -1.93 -8.49 10.05
N GLU A 186 -1.95 -7.73 8.96
CA GLU A 186 -2.23 -6.30 9.01
C GLU A 186 -3.59 -5.97 9.65
N PHE A 187 -4.66 -6.65 9.23
CA PHE A 187 -5.98 -6.42 9.80
C PHE A 187 -6.05 -6.79 11.29
N LYS A 188 -5.41 -7.90 11.69
CA LYS A 188 -5.30 -8.32 13.10
C LYS A 188 -4.55 -7.31 13.95
N VAL A 189 -3.40 -6.84 13.49
CA VAL A 189 -2.59 -5.81 14.18
C VAL A 189 -3.42 -4.54 14.40
N TRP A 190 -4.15 -4.09 13.38
CA TRP A 190 -4.99 -2.89 13.49
C TRP A 190 -6.23 -3.08 14.38
N ARG A 191 -6.66 -4.32 14.61
CA ARG A 191 -7.71 -4.68 15.59
C ARG A 191 -7.16 -4.86 17.01
N GLY A 192 -5.85 -4.73 17.22
CA GLY A 192 -5.20 -4.96 18.51
C GLY A 192 -5.02 -6.43 18.85
N GLU A 193 -5.11 -7.31 17.87
CA GLU A 193 -4.86 -8.75 18.03
C GLU A 193 -3.37 -9.04 17.90
N LYS A 194 -2.87 -10.02 18.68
CA LYS A 194 -1.48 -10.46 18.56
C LYS A 194 -1.29 -11.31 17.30
N ILE A 195 -0.14 -11.14 16.66
CA ILE A 195 0.29 -11.92 15.50
C ILE A 195 0.59 -13.33 15.94
#